data_AF-A0A1W9L6S5-F1
#
_entry.id   AF-A0A1W9L6S5-F1
#
_cell.length_a   1.000
_cell.length_b   1.000
_cell.length_c   1.000
_cell.angle_alpha   90.00
_cell.angle_beta   90.00
_cell.angle_gamma   90.00
#
_symmetry.space_group_name_H-M   'P 1'
#
loop_
_entity.id
_entity.type
_entity.pdbx_description
1 polymer ?
#
loop_
_entity_poly.entity_id
_entity_poly.type
_entity_poly.pdbx_seq_one_letter_code
_entity_poly.pdbx_strand_id
1 'polypeptide(L)'
;MQIQLLEQYLHFVFSANQQYYRVIFELKAGNNKWSVQIIDLGSNQTVYSTTMDTVIVPDLQLAKEMIKTFATRGTSPYLTH
;
A
#
# COMPACT_ATOMS: atom_id res chain seq x y z
N MET A 1 12.06 9.54 -30.70
CA MET A 1 11.07 8.69 -30.02
C MET A 1 10.89 9.22 -28.61
N GLN A 2 9.66 9.54 -28.18
CA GLN A 2 9.38 9.97 -26.81
C GLN A 2 8.77 8.79 -26.03
N ILE A 3 9.31 8.52 -24.84
CA ILE A 3 8.81 7.48 -23.92
C ILE A 3 8.01 8.20 -22.84
N GLN A 4 6.78 7.73 -22.57
CA GLN A 4 5.91 8.28 -21.53
C GLN A 4 5.54 7.18 -20.54
N LEU A 5 5.68 7.46 -19.24
CA LEU A 5 5.16 6.61 -18.18
C LEU A 5 3.64 6.79 -18.11
N LEU A 6 2.89 5.70 -18.29
CA LEU A 6 1.43 5.70 -18.18
C LEU A 6 0.94 5.26 -16.80
N GLU A 7 1.59 4.26 -16.23
CA GLU A 7 1.25 3.70 -14.94
C GLU A 7 2.42 2.93 -14.34
N GLN A 8 2.42 2.75 -13.03
CA GLN A 8 3.36 1.89 -12.31
C GLN A 8 2.64 1.18 -11.16
N TYR A 9 2.89 -0.13 -11.06
CA TYR A 9 2.34 -0.98 -10.01
C TYR A 9 3.46 -1.69 -9.27
N LEU A 10 3.41 -1.66 -7.94
CA LEU A 10 4.26 -2.45 -7.06
C LEU A 10 3.37 -3.22 -6.10
N HIS A 11 3.60 -4.52 -5.96
CA HIS A 11 2.88 -5.35 -5.02
C HIS A 11 3.83 -6.17 -4.16
N PHE A 12 3.53 -6.25 -2.87
CA PHE A 12 4.27 -7.04 -1.91
C PHE A 12 3.32 -7.84 -1.05
N VAL A 13 3.65 -9.11 -0.81
CA VAL A 13 2.86 -9.99 0.06
C VAL A 13 3.67 -10.30 1.31
N PHE A 14 3.06 -10.11 2.47
CA PHE A 14 3.66 -10.33 3.77
C PHE A 14 2.78 -11.21 4.63
N SER A 15 3.39 -11.96 5.54
CA SER A 15 2.70 -12.56 6.68
C SER A 15 3.02 -11.79 7.96
N ALA A 16 2.00 -11.56 8.78
CA ALA A 16 2.13 -11.01 10.13
C ALA A 16 1.03 -11.59 11.02
N ASN A 17 1.37 -12.03 12.23
CA ASN A 17 0.41 -12.61 13.19
C ASN A 17 -0.46 -13.74 12.61
N GLN A 18 0.14 -14.65 11.82
CA GLN A 18 -0.57 -15.74 11.12
C GLN A 18 -1.60 -15.30 10.06
N GLN A 19 -1.67 -14.01 9.75
CA GLN A 19 -2.48 -13.44 8.67
C GLN A 19 -1.59 -13.05 7.48
N TYR A 20 -2.17 -13.01 6.28
CA TYR A 20 -1.47 -12.64 5.06
C TYR A 20 -2.03 -11.33 4.51
N TYR A 21 -1.14 -10.41 4.15
CA TYR A 21 -1.49 -9.11 3.63
C TYR A 21 -0.82 -8.85 2.29
N ARG A 22 -1.50 -8.12 1.41
CA ARG A 22 -0.94 -7.58 0.18
C ARG A 22 -0.90 -6.06 0.27
N VAL A 23 0.26 -5.48 0.11
CA VAL A 23 0.42 -4.03 -0.11
C VAL A 23 0.48 -3.78 -1.60
N ILE A 24 -0.33 -2.85 -2.11
CA ILE A 24 -0.35 -2.41 -3.50
C ILE A 24 -0.02 -0.93 -3.53
N PHE A 25 0.95 -0.54 -4.34
CA PHE A 25 1.23 0.83 -4.72
C PHE A 25 0.89 1.01 -6.20
N GLU A 26 0.05 1.99 -6.51
CA GLU A 26 -0.37 2.34 -7.86
C GLU A 26 -0.09 3.81 -8.13
N LEU A 27 0.65 4.09 -9.20
CA LEU A 27 0.86 5.43 -9.74
C LEU A 27 0.27 5.49 -11.13
N LYS A 28 -0.56 6.50 -11.41
CA LYS A 28 -1.12 6.78 -12.74
C LYS A 28 -0.51 8.05 -13.31
N ALA A 29 -0.34 8.10 -14.63
CA ALA A 29 0.11 9.31 -15.31
C ALA A 29 -0.77 10.52 -14.97
N GLY A 30 -0.12 11.66 -14.75
CA GLY A 30 -0.79 12.89 -14.33
C GLY A 30 -1.13 12.96 -12.84
N ASN A 31 -0.91 11.90 -12.07
CA ASN A 31 -1.01 11.94 -10.62
C ASN A 31 0.38 12.16 -9.98
N ASN A 32 0.45 13.04 -8.98
CA ASN A 32 1.66 13.27 -8.19
C ASN A 32 1.69 12.43 -6.91
N LYS A 33 0.77 11.46 -6.78
CA LYS A 33 0.66 10.58 -5.61
C LYS A 33 0.49 9.12 -6.01
N TRP A 34 1.10 8.25 -5.22
CA TRP A 34 0.79 6.84 -5.13
C TRP A 34 -0.55 6.64 -4.43
N SER A 35 -1.41 5.82 -5.00
CA SER A 35 -2.50 5.15 -4.29
C SER A 35 -1.92 3.93 -3.59
N VAL A 36 -2.15 3.80 -2.28
CA VAL A 36 -1.60 2.69 -1.49
C VAL A 36 -2.72 1.95 -0.78
N GLN A 37 -2.73 0.63 -0.92
CA GLN A 37 -3.74 -0.23 -0.29
C GLN A 37 -3.06 -1.38 0.44
N ILE A 38 -3.57 -1.73 1.62
CA ILE A 38 -3.27 -2.99 2.29
C ILE A 38 -4.54 -3.84 2.25
N ILE A 39 -4.43 -5.04 1.69
CA ILE A 39 -5.51 -6.00 1.57
C ILE A 39 -5.21 -7.17 2.50
N ASP A 40 -6.13 -7.50 3.40
CA ASP A 40 -6.10 -8.78 4.11
C ASP A 40 -6.56 -9.88 3.14
N LEU A 41 -5.68 -10.85 2.88
CA LEU A 41 -5.94 -11.91 1.92
C LEU A 41 -6.84 -13.01 2.48
N GLY A 42 -7.01 -13.11 3.80
CA GLY A 42 -7.94 -14.06 4.41
C GLY A 42 -9.39 -13.66 4.21
N SER A 43 -9.69 -12.36 4.32
CA SER A 43 -11.02 -11.79 4.10
C SER A 43 -11.20 -11.20 2.70
N ASN A 44 -10.12 -11.04 1.93
CA ASN A 44 -10.05 -10.33 0.65
C ASN A 44 -10.61 -8.89 0.73
N GLN A 45 -10.37 -8.21 1.85
CA GLN A 45 -10.83 -6.85 2.08
C GLN A 45 -9.65 -5.86 2.15
N THR A 46 -9.84 -4.66 1.59
CA THR A 46 -8.93 -3.54 1.83
C THR A 46 -9.09 -3.08 3.27
N VAL A 47 -8.06 -3.31 4.07
CA VAL A 47 -8.03 -2.96 5.50
C VAL A 47 -7.32 -1.64 5.78
N TYR A 48 -6.60 -1.11 4.79
CA TYR A 48 -6.00 0.22 4.83
C TYR A 48 -5.91 0.80 3.42
N SER A 49 -6.17 2.10 3.30
CA SER A 49 -6.03 2.84 2.04
C SER A 49 -5.50 4.24 2.35
N THR A 50 -4.51 4.71 1.59
CA THR A 50 -3.98 6.06 1.72
C THR A 50 -3.39 6.54 0.39
N THR A 51 -2.93 7.79 0.38
CA THR A 51 -2.12 8.33 -0.72
C THR A 51 -0.78 8.80 -0.20
N MET A 52 0.26 8.66 -1.02
CA MET A 52 1.64 9.02 -0.67
C MET A 52 2.28 9.80 -1.81
N ASP A 53 3.04 10.84 -1.52
CA ASP A 53 3.69 11.65 -2.56
C ASP A 53 4.72 10.84 -3.38
N THR A 54 4.81 11.11 -4.68
CA THR A 54 5.69 10.39 -5.62
C THR A 54 7.19 10.60 -5.38
N VAL A 55 7.56 11.59 -4.58
CA VAL A 55 8.96 11.78 -4.11
C VAL A 55 9.45 10.55 -3.34
N ILE A 56 8.53 9.81 -2.71
CA ILE A 56 8.82 8.55 -2.06
C ILE A 56 8.62 7.43 -3.08
N VAL A 57 9.72 6.77 -3.47
CA VAL A 57 9.66 5.57 -4.31
C VAL A 57 9.34 4.37 -3.41
N PRO A 58 8.21 3.67 -3.62
CA PRO A 58 7.88 2.53 -2.79
C PRO A 58 8.89 1.41 -2.94
N ASP A 59 9.30 0.84 -1.82
CA ASP A 59 10.20 -0.30 -1.77
C ASP A 59 9.71 -1.35 -0.77
N LEU A 60 10.47 -2.44 -0.67
CA LEU A 60 10.16 -3.55 0.23
C LEU A 60 10.18 -3.13 1.71
N GLN A 61 11.08 -2.22 2.10
CA GLN A 61 11.24 -1.79 3.48
C GLN A 61 10.04 -0.95 3.93
N LEU A 62 9.65 0.02 3.11
CA LEU A 62 8.45 0.83 3.33
C LEU A 62 7.20 -0.05 3.42
N ALA A 63 7.03 -0.98 2.48
CA ALA A 63 5.87 -1.87 2.49
C ALA A 63 5.79 -2.71 3.78
N LYS A 64 6.94 -3.19 4.27
CA LYS A 64 7.02 -3.92 5.55
C LYS A 64 6.67 -3.03 6.75
N GLU A 65 7.12 -1.78 6.76
CA GLU A 65 6.79 -0.81 7.81
C GLU A 65 5.29 -0.50 7.84
N MET A 66 4.67 -0.31 6.68
CA MET A 66 3.22 -0.10 6.58
C MET A 66 2.43 -1.29 7.15
N ILE A 67 2.82 -2.53 6.82
CA ILE A 67 2.23 -3.73 7.42
C ILE A 67 2.43 -3.77 8.93
N LYS A 68 3.64 -3.47 9.42
CA LYS A 68 3.89 -3.43 10.87
C LYS A 68 2.98 -2.42 11.54
N THR A 69 2.93 -1.18 11.05
CA THR A 69 2.08 -0.13 11.59
C THR A 69 0.61 -0.55 11.61
N PHE A 70 0.11 -1.17 10.53
CA PHE A 70 -1.25 -1.69 10.48
C PHE A 70 -1.48 -2.84 11.46
N ALA A 71 -0.62 -3.86 11.45
CA ALA A 71 -0.76 -5.06 12.27
C ALA A 71 -0.55 -4.80 13.78
N THR A 72 0.29 -3.83 14.16
CA THR A 72 0.48 -3.42 15.57
C THR A 72 -0.64 -2.53 16.06
N ARG A 73 -1.36 -1.83 15.17
CA ARG A 73 -2.52 -1.00 15.52
C ARG A 73 -3.78 -1.81 15.80
N GLY A 74 -3.74 -3.15 15.70
CA GLY A 74 -4.77 -4.11 16.08
C GLY A 74 -6.16 -3.51 16.18
N THR A 75 -6.93 -3.50 15.08
CA THR A 75 -8.34 -3.06 15.04
C THR A 75 -8.61 -1.69 15.70
N SER A 76 -8.56 -0.60 14.93
CA SER A 76 -9.33 0.60 15.27
C SER A 76 -10.11 1.08 14.04
N PRO A 77 -11.46 1.01 14.05
CA PRO A 77 -12.32 1.49 12.97
C PRO A 77 -12.43 3.03 12.92
N TYR A 78 -11.59 3.77 13.65
CA TYR A 78 -11.67 5.22 13.76
C TYR A 78 -10.28 5.86 13.60
N LEU A 79 -9.86 6.06 12.36
CA LEU A 79 -9.06 7.21 11.97
C LEU A 79 -9.57 7.72 10.61
N THR A 80 -10.87 8.00 10.56
CA THR A 80 -11.34 9.27 10.00
C THR A 80 -10.80 10.37 10.89
N HIS A 81 -10.03 11.32 10.34
CA HIS A 81 -10.07 12.77 10.60
C HIS A 81 -9.47 13.43 9.35
#